data_AF-A0A7X7JUT7-F1
#
_entry.id   AF-A0A7X7JUT7-F1
#
_cell.length_a   1.000
_cell.length_b   1.000
_cell.length_c   1.000
_cell.angle_alpha   90.00
_cell.angle_beta   90.00
_cell.angle_gamma   90.00
#
_symmetry.space_group_name_H-M   'P 1'
#
loop_
_entity.id
_entity.type
_entity.pdbx_description
1 polymer ?
#
loop_
_entity_poly.entity_id
_entity_poly.type
_entity_poly.pdbx_seq_one_letter_code
_entity_poly.pdbx_strand_id
1 'polypeptide(L)'
;MRRGLRGVAGAIATPLVPADFLGLIDPLRFDADLRGRIEAVSRETATATTVTIRPGRGWIRPEAGQYIRIGLEVDGVRLWRAYSLTGPVDADTLSITVRAIPDGKVSNHILHRLRPGQFVYLDQATGDFTLPEPAPQRVLFLTAGSGITPVIGIL
;
A
#
# COMPACT_ATOMS: atom_id res chain seq x y z
N MET A 1 28.03 17.67 53.81
CA MET A 1 26.69 17.61 54.44
C MET A 1 25.76 18.54 53.66
N ARG A 2 24.75 17.97 52.97
CA ARG A 2 23.49 18.59 52.45
C ARG A 2 23.59 19.78 51.45
N ARG A 3 23.22 19.65 50.17
CA ARG A 3 21.89 19.56 49.49
C ARG A 3 21.34 20.93 49.02
N GLY A 4 20.95 21.01 47.74
CA GLY A 4 20.05 22.02 47.15
C GLY A 4 20.77 23.01 46.22
N LEU A 5 20.30 23.36 45.02
CA LEU A 5 18.95 23.30 44.44
C LEU A 5 19.07 23.21 42.91
N ARG A 6 18.26 22.35 42.29
CA ARG A 6 18.05 22.28 40.84
C ARG A 6 17.29 23.53 40.39
N GLY A 7 17.82 24.22 39.40
CA GLY A 7 17.15 25.32 38.69
C GLY A 7 16.07 24.79 37.75
N VAL A 8 14.92 25.42 37.85
CA VAL A 8 13.66 25.14 37.16
C VAL A 8 13.63 25.87 35.82
N ALA A 9 13.23 25.17 34.77
CA ALA A 9 12.50 25.72 33.62
C ALA A 9 11.35 24.72 33.38
N GLY A 10 10.08 24.98 33.71
CA GLY A 10 9.32 26.18 33.34
C GLY A 10 9.02 26.09 31.84
N ALA A 11 8.28 25.06 31.40
CA ALA A 11 6.83 25.10 31.18
C ALA A 11 6.41 26.12 30.10
N ILE A 12 5.84 25.61 28.99
CA ILE A 12 4.57 26.05 28.37
C ILE A 12 4.40 25.29 27.03
N ALA A 13 3.32 24.49 26.99
CA ALA A 13 2.56 24.10 25.80
C ALA A 13 3.33 23.69 24.53
N THR A 14 3.52 22.38 24.36
CA THR A 14 3.47 21.75 23.04
C THR A 14 2.84 20.37 23.21
N PRO A 15 1.82 20.00 22.42
CA PRO A 15 1.18 18.69 22.54
C PRO A 15 2.21 17.62 22.16
N LEU A 16 2.17 16.46 22.82
CA LEU A 16 3.07 15.32 22.61
C LEU A 16 3.38 15.07 21.11
N VAL A 17 4.66 14.90 20.75
CA VAL A 17 5.05 14.02 19.62
C VAL A 17 6.13 13.03 20.10
N PRO A 18 5.73 11.80 20.42
CA PRO A 18 6.60 10.73 20.89
C PRO A 18 7.19 9.97 19.67
N ALA A 19 8.23 10.50 19.01
CA ALA A 19 9.02 9.69 18.05
C ALA A 19 9.74 8.58 18.77
N ASP A 20 10.16 8.99 19.96
CA ASP A 20 10.44 8.06 20.95
C ASP A 20 9.02 7.74 21.57
N PHE A 21 8.80 7.74 22.83
CA PHE A 21 9.86 7.20 23.58
C PHE A 21 10.31 5.73 23.03
N LEU A 22 10.43 5.48 21.65
CA LEU A 22 11.45 4.98 20.56
C LEU A 22 11.87 3.58 20.83
N GLY A 23 10.85 2.72 20.95
CA GLY A 23 11.03 1.31 21.25
C GLY A 23 12.08 1.20 22.34
N LEU A 24 11.83 1.88 23.46
CA LEU A 24 12.78 2.18 24.53
C LEU A 24 13.63 0.93 24.78
N ILE A 25 14.79 0.89 24.13
CA ILE A 25 15.82 -0.14 24.26
C ILE A 25 15.43 -1.53 23.64
N ASP A 26 15.06 -1.56 22.34
CA ASP A 26 15.22 -2.71 21.40
C ASP A 26 14.43 -4.03 21.67
N PRO A 27 13.39 -4.39 20.87
CA PRO A 27 13.52 -5.55 19.94
C PRO A 27 12.58 -5.61 18.68
N LEU A 28 11.79 -4.58 18.35
CA LEU A 28 10.82 -4.55 17.21
C LEU A 28 11.05 -3.35 16.26
N ARG A 29 12.31 -2.94 16.09
CA ARG A 29 12.66 -1.53 15.94
C ARG A 29 12.32 -0.81 14.63
N PHE A 30 11.64 -1.43 13.66
CA PHE A 30 11.00 -0.70 12.54
C PHE A 30 9.76 -1.44 12.01
N ASP A 31 8.71 -1.53 12.81
CA ASP A 31 7.39 -2.05 12.39
C ASP A 31 6.40 -0.91 12.10
N ALA A 32 6.87 0.16 11.44
CA ALA A 32 5.94 1.09 10.83
C ALA A 32 5.38 0.40 9.59
N ASP A 33 4.17 -0.17 9.69
CA ASP A 33 3.44 -0.76 8.55
C ASP A 33 3.71 0.11 7.31
N LEU A 34 4.25 -0.49 6.23
CA LEU A 34 4.48 0.24 4.99
C LEU A 34 3.14 0.88 4.55
N ARG A 35 3.18 2.16 4.19
CA ARG A 35 1.98 2.89 3.76
C ARG A 35 2.14 3.39 2.34
N GLY A 36 1.01 3.57 1.66
CA GLY A 36 0.95 4.26 0.37
C GLY A 36 -0.03 5.42 0.43
N ARG A 37 0.29 6.52 -0.25
CA ARG A 37 -0.64 7.62 -0.47
C ARG A 37 -1.36 7.41 -1.79
N ILE A 38 -2.68 7.53 -1.80
CA ILE A 38 -3.47 7.49 -3.03
C ILE A 38 -3.22 8.78 -3.81
N GLU A 39 -2.65 8.67 -4.99
CA GLU A 39 -2.39 9.80 -5.90
C GLU A 39 -3.59 10.05 -6.81
N ALA A 40 -4.19 8.98 -7.33
CA ALA A 40 -5.30 9.05 -8.25
C ALA A 40 -6.25 7.86 -8.06
N VAL A 41 -7.53 8.09 -8.37
CA VAL A 41 -8.58 7.06 -8.45
C VAL A 41 -9.34 7.32 -9.75
N SER A 42 -9.11 6.46 -10.75
CA SER A 42 -9.69 6.57 -12.10
C SER A 42 -10.76 5.49 -12.30
N ARG A 43 -11.96 5.88 -12.71
CA ARG A 43 -13.01 4.91 -13.05
C ARG A 43 -12.82 4.45 -14.48
N GLU A 44 -12.46 3.18 -14.63
CA GLU A 44 -12.34 2.53 -15.95
C GLU A 44 -13.72 2.13 -16.49
N THR A 45 -14.60 1.64 -15.59
CA THR A 45 -15.98 1.28 -15.93
C THR A 45 -16.91 1.56 -14.75
N ALA A 46 -18.21 1.24 -14.90
CA ALA A 46 -19.17 1.30 -13.79
C ALA A 46 -18.78 0.42 -12.60
N THR A 47 -17.99 -0.64 -12.82
CA THR A 47 -17.60 -1.59 -11.77
C THR A 47 -16.09 -1.72 -11.60
N ALA A 48 -15.26 -1.04 -12.40
CA ALA A 48 -13.81 -1.15 -12.36
C ALA A 48 -13.16 0.21 -12.11
N THR A 49 -12.11 0.23 -11.28
CA THR A 49 -11.40 1.44 -10.91
C THR A 49 -9.91 1.15 -10.77
N THR A 50 -9.11 1.99 -11.41
CA THR A 50 -7.66 2.01 -11.24
C THR A 50 -7.30 2.95 -10.12
N VAL A 51 -6.44 2.50 -9.21
CA VAL A 51 -5.92 3.28 -8.10
C VAL A 51 -4.42 3.41 -8.27
N THR A 52 -3.92 4.64 -8.35
CA THR A 52 -2.49 4.95 -8.38
C THR A 52 -2.03 5.32 -6.98
N ILE A 53 -0.99 4.67 -6.51
CA ILE A 53 -0.50 4.72 -5.14
C ILE A 53 0.97 5.10 -5.17
N ARG A 54 1.34 6.16 -4.46
CA ARG A 54 2.74 6.48 -4.16
C ARG A 54 3.14 5.72 -2.90
N PRO A 55 3.98 4.68 -2.99
CA PRO A 55 4.39 3.94 -1.82
C PRO A 55 5.36 4.76 -0.96
N GLY A 56 5.37 4.50 0.33
CA GLY A 56 6.21 5.18 1.30
C GLY A 56 7.67 4.70 1.29
N ARG A 57 8.47 5.25 2.21
CA ARG A 57 9.86 4.86 2.39
C ARG A 57 9.97 3.37 2.71
N GLY A 58 10.91 2.69 2.08
CA GLY A 58 11.15 1.26 2.27
C GLY A 58 10.43 0.37 1.23
N TRP A 59 9.68 0.95 0.29
CA TRP A 59 9.17 0.22 -0.86
C TRP A 59 10.30 -0.38 -1.71
N ILE A 60 10.18 -1.67 -2.04
CA ILE A 60 11.09 -2.36 -2.94
C ILE A 60 10.43 -2.44 -4.31
N ARG A 61 11.20 -2.18 -5.36
CA ARG A 61 10.72 -2.27 -6.74
C ARG A 61 10.17 -3.68 -7.01
N PRO A 62 8.92 -3.80 -7.49
CA PRO A 62 8.32 -5.10 -7.78
C PRO A 62 8.79 -5.65 -9.13
N GLU A 63 8.56 -6.95 -9.35
CA GLU A 63 8.62 -7.54 -10.68
C GLU A 63 7.24 -7.51 -11.37
N ALA A 64 7.27 -7.47 -12.70
CA ALA A 64 6.05 -7.44 -13.51
C ALA A 64 5.25 -8.74 -13.34
N GLY A 65 3.96 -8.61 -13.04
CA GLY A 65 3.05 -9.74 -12.76
C GLY A 65 2.83 -10.04 -11.27
N GLN A 66 3.62 -9.43 -10.38
CA GLN A 66 3.42 -9.53 -8.93
C GLN A 66 2.16 -8.81 -8.45
N TYR A 67 1.80 -9.11 -7.20
CA TYR A 67 0.68 -8.48 -6.51
C TYR A 67 1.12 -7.88 -5.18
N ILE A 68 0.29 -6.95 -4.69
CA ILE A 68 0.43 -6.36 -3.35
C ILE A 68 -0.80 -6.68 -2.53
N ARG A 69 -0.65 -6.70 -1.20
CA ARG A 69 -1.80 -6.60 -0.30
C ARG A 69 -1.98 -5.16 0.12
N ILE A 70 -3.22 -4.67 0.04
CA ILE A 70 -3.60 -3.37 0.57
C ILE A 70 -4.52 -3.55 1.77
N GLY A 71 -4.25 -2.81 2.84
CA GLY A 71 -5.07 -2.73 4.04
C GLY A 71 -5.86 -1.43 4.06
N LEU A 72 -7.17 -1.54 4.23
CA LEU A 72 -8.11 -0.42 4.30
C LEU A 72 -8.95 -0.54 5.56
N GLU A 73 -9.17 0.57 6.25
CA GLU A 73 -10.13 0.63 7.35
C GLU A 73 -11.54 0.82 6.79
N VAL A 74 -12.39 -0.19 6.97
CA VAL A 74 -13.78 -0.20 6.52
C VAL A 74 -14.65 -0.44 7.73
N ASP A 75 -15.51 0.54 8.05
CA ASP A 75 -16.43 0.49 9.19
C ASP A 75 -15.72 0.17 10.53
N GLY A 76 -14.55 0.78 10.75
CA GLY A 76 -13.76 0.62 11.98
C GLY A 76 -12.89 -0.64 12.04
N VAL A 77 -12.87 -1.47 11.00
CA VAL A 77 -12.07 -2.70 10.94
C VAL A 77 -11.09 -2.64 9.77
N ARG A 78 -9.82 -2.97 10.01
CA ARG A 78 -8.82 -3.10 8.94
C ARG A 78 -9.02 -4.39 8.17
N LEU A 79 -9.28 -4.26 6.87
CA LEU A 79 -9.46 -5.39 5.95
C LEU A 79 -8.34 -5.38 4.91
N TRP A 80 -7.75 -6.55 4.68
CA TRP A 80 -6.65 -6.73 3.72
C TRP A 80 -7.11 -7.49 2.48
N ARG A 81 -6.72 -7.02 1.29
CA ARG A 81 -6.97 -7.73 0.03
C ARG A 81 -5.77 -7.65 -0.89
N ALA A 82 -5.54 -8.73 -1.63
CA ALA A 82 -4.50 -8.82 -2.64
C ALA A 82 -5.00 -8.27 -3.98
N TYR A 83 -4.16 -7.48 -4.66
CA TYR A 83 -4.40 -6.97 -6.00
C TYR A 83 -3.11 -6.99 -6.81
N SER A 84 -3.18 -7.57 -8.01
CA SER A 84 -2.06 -7.54 -8.96
C SER A 84 -1.75 -6.11 -9.39
N LEU A 85 -0.46 -5.84 -9.58
CA LEU A 85 0.00 -4.58 -10.13
C LEU A 85 -0.35 -4.52 -11.62
N THR A 86 -0.89 -3.39 -12.07
CA THR A 86 -1.38 -3.20 -13.44
C THR A 86 -0.67 -2.08 -14.19
N GLY A 87 0.31 -1.44 -13.56
CA GLY A 87 1.09 -0.34 -14.15
C GLY A 87 2.57 -0.69 -14.28
N PRO A 88 3.35 0.19 -14.91
CA PRO A 88 4.78 0.01 -15.07
C PRO A 88 5.50 -0.13 -13.73
N VAL A 89 6.42 -1.10 -13.63
CA VAL A 89 7.15 -1.42 -12.39
C VAL A 89 8.30 -0.46 -12.08
N ASP A 90 8.73 0.34 -13.06
CA ASP A 90 9.82 1.30 -12.96
C ASP A 90 9.39 2.72 -12.57
N ALA A 91 8.09 2.94 -12.37
CA ALA A 91 7.53 4.22 -11.94
C ALA A 91 7.65 4.46 -10.42
N ASP A 92 7.65 5.74 -10.03
CA ASP A 92 7.59 6.19 -8.62
C ASP A 92 6.25 5.89 -7.94
N THR A 93 5.29 5.35 -8.69
CA THR A 93 3.96 4.98 -8.23
C THR A 93 3.63 3.58 -8.73
N LEU A 94 2.88 2.85 -7.92
CA LEU A 94 2.28 1.57 -8.32
C LEU A 94 0.81 1.76 -8.64
N SER A 95 0.25 0.92 -9.51
CA SER A 95 -1.17 0.97 -9.85
C SER A 95 -1.81 -0.40 -9.69
N ILE A 96 -3.04 -0.42 -9.21
CA ILE A 96 -3.90 -1.60 -9.15
C ILE A 96 -5.22 -1.31 -9.84
N THR A 97 -5.79 -2.30 -10.52
CA THR A 97 -7.14 -2.18 -11.10
C THR A 97 -8.09 -3.12 -10.37
N VAL A 98 -9.10 -2.55 -9.74
CA VAL A 98 -10.03 -3.27 -8.86
C VAL A 98 -11.40 -3.33 -9.51
N ARG A 99 -11.94 -4.55 -9.62
CA ARG A 99 -13.35 -4.77 -9.95
C ARG A 99 -14.17 -4.89 -8.66
N ALA A 100 -15.18 -4.05 -8.52
CA ALA A 100 -16.20 -4.20 -7.49
C ALA A 100 -16.99 -5.49 -7.72
N ILE A 101 -17.18 -6.24 -6.64
CA ILE A 101 -17.97 -7.47 -6.63
C ILE A 101 -19.19 -7.27 -5.72
N PRO A 102 -20.32 -7.94 -5.99
CA PRO A 102 -21.47 -7.93 -5.09
C PRO A 102 -21.03 -8.23 -3.65
N ASP A 103 -21.52 -7.43 -2.70
CA ASP A 103 -21.26 -7.54 -1.26
C ASP A 103 -19.77 -7.45 -0.82
N GLY A 104 -18.87 -7.12 -1.75
CA GLY A 104 -17.44 -6.98 -1.47
C GLY A 104 -17.12 -5.70 -0.69
N LYS A 105 -16.81 -5.81 0.61
CA LYS A 105 -16.53 -4.65 1.47
C LYS A 105 -15.41 -3.75 0.92
N VAL A 106 -14.24 -4.33 0.64
CA VAL A 106 -13.05 -3.56 0.23
C VAL A 106 -13.17 -3.04 -1.20
N SER A 107 -13.61 -3.86 -2.15
CA SER A 107 -13.69 -3.44 -3.55
C SER A 107 -14.78 -2.39 -3.78
N ASN A 108 -15.92 -2.47 -3.08
CA ASN A 108 -16.93 -1.40 -3.11
C ASN A 108 -16.43 -0.14 -2.37
N HIS A 109 -15.68 -0.27 -1.28
CA HIS A 109 -15.06 0.88 -0.64
C HIS A 109 -14.11 1.60 -1.59
N ILE A 110 -13.28 0.87 -2.34
CA ILE A 110 -12.36 1.43 -3.33
C ILE A 110 -13.13 2.18 -4.43
N LEU A 111 -14.16 1.55 -5.01
CA LEU A 111 -14.94 2.14 -6.10
C LEU A 111 -15.73 3.40 -5.69
N HIS A 112 -16.25 3.43 -4.46
CA HIS A 112 -17.21 4.45 -4.05
C HIS A 112 -16.68 5.48 -3.06
N ARG A 113 -15.71 5.11 -2.20
CA ARG A 113 -15.29 5.92 -1.04
C ARG A 113 -13.82 6.31 -1.04
N LEU A 114 -12.93 5.54 -1.69
CA LEU A 114 -11.52 5.89 -1.76
C LEU A 114 -11.30 7.16 -2.61
N ARG A 115 -10.41 8.04 -2.16
CA ARG A 115 -10.11 9.33 -2.79
C ARG A 115 -8.61 9.63 -2.77
N PRO A 116 -8.11 10.42 -3.75
CA PRO A 116 -6.76 10.98 -3.69
C PRO A 116 -6.45 11.67 -2.35
N GLY A 117 -5.22 11.57 -1.91
CA GLY A 117 -4.72 12.10 -0.63
C GLY A 117 -4.91 11.18 0.57
N GLN A 118 -5.76 10.15 0.48
CA GLN A 118 -5.90 9.15 1.55
C GLN A 118 -4.68 8.23 1.62
N PHE A 119 -4.51 7.55 2.76
CA PHE A 119 -3.44 6.59 2.98
C PHE A 119 -4.00 5.18 3.12
N VAL A 120 -3.26 4.21 2.60
CA VAL A 120 -3.53 2.78 2.73
C VAL A 120 -2.33 2.08 3.32
N TYR A 121 -2.58 0.96 3.99
CA TYR A 121 -1.52 0.04 4.40
C TYR A 121 -1.12 -0.81 3.20
N LEU A 122 0.16 -1.12 3.09
CA LEU A 122 0.75 -1.91 2.02
C LEU A 122 1.64 -3.00 2.62
N ASP A 123 1.66 -4.15 1.99
CA ASP A 123 2.80 -5.07 2.08
C ASP A 123 3.71 -4.89 0.86
N GLN A 124 4.95 -5.37 0.96
CA GLN A 124 5.83 -5.51 -0.20
C GLN A 124 5.17 -6.36 -1.28
N ALA A 125 5.50 -6.08 -2.54
CA ALA A 125 5.06 -6.92 -3.63
C ALA A 125 5.62 -8.33 -3.50
N THR A 126 4.80 -9.31 -3.89
CA THR A 126 5.13 -10.73 -3.85
C THR A 126 4.40 -11.48 -4.96
N GLY A 127 4.74 -12.76 -5.12
CA GLY A 127 4.17 -13.66 -6.12
C GLY A 127 5.19 -14.07 -7.17
N ASP A 128 4.98 -15.29 -7.68
CA ASP A 128 5.89 -15.97 -8.61
C ASP A 128 5.36 -15.98 -10.06
N PHE A 129 4.26 -15.24 -10.31
CA PHE A 129 3.69 -15.09 -11.66
C PHE A 129 4.42 -13.98 -12.41
N THR A 130 5.68 -14.24 -12.76
CA THR A 130 6.56 -13.35 -13.52
C THR A 130 7.10 -14.07 -14.75
N LEU A 131 7.62 -13.32 -15.73
CA LEU A 131 8.28 -13.95 -16.88
C LEU A 131 9.72 -14.35 -16.49
N PRO A 132 10.20 -15.52 -16.92
CA PRO A 132 11.60 -15.88 -16.72
C PRO A 132 12.50 -14.96 -17.56
N GLU A 133 13.77 -14.87 -17.16
CA GLU A 133 14.77 -14.07 -17.85
C GLU A 133 15.87 -14.98 -18.44
N PRO A 134 16.05 -15.01 -19.77
CA PRO A 134 15.37 -14.21 -20.79
C PRO A 134 13.92 -14.65 -21.06
N ALA A 135 13.08 -13.70 -21.46
CA ALA A 135 11.68 -13.95 -21.77
C ALA A 135 11.53 -14.90 -22.99
N PRO A 136 10.55 -15.82 -22.98
CA PRO A 136 10.29 -16.70 -24.12
C PRO A 136 9.84 -15.91 -25.36
N GLN A 137 10.20 -16.39 -26.55
CA GLN A 137 9.77 -15.76 -27.82
C GLN A 137 8.24 -15.77 -28.03
N ARG A 138 7.52 -16.70 -27.40
CA ARG A 138 6.07 -16.83 -27.48
C ARG A 138 5.52 -17.14 -26.10
N VAL A 139 4.53 -16.38 -25.67
CA VAL A 139 3.82 -16.55 -24.39
C VAL A 139 2.32 -16.57 -24.67
N LEU A 140 1.59 -17.45 -23.98
CA LEU A 140 0.12 -17.49 -24.00
C LEU A 140 -0.41 -17.19 -22.60
N PHE A 141 -1.18 -16.11 -22.49
CA PHE A 141 -1.91 -15.79 -21.27
C PHE A 141 -3.37 -16.18 -21.42
N LEU A 142 -3.88 -17.03 -20.52
CA LEU A 142 -5.28 -17.41 -20.45
C LEU A 142 -5.89 -16.76 -19.21
N THR A 143 -6.89 -15.91 -19.41
CA THR A 143 -7.45 -15.09 -18.33
C THR A 143 -8.94 -14.85 -18.51
N ALA A 144 -9.64 -14.60 -17.40
CA ALA A 144 -11.05 -14.26 -17.38
C ALA A 144 -11.33 -13.20 -16.30
N GLY A 145 -12.22 -12.25 -16.62
CA GLY A 145 -12.62 -11.19 -15.69
C GLY A 145 -11.44 -10.34 -15.21
N SER A 146 -11.37 -10.08 -13.90
CA SER A 146 -10.27 -9.30 -13.31
C SER A 146 -8.94 -10.06 -13.27
N GLY A 147 -8.89 -11.35 -13.62
CA GLY A 147 -7.64 -12.11 -13.70
C GLY A 147 -6.69 -11.61 -14.79
N ILE A 148 -7.10 -10.63 -15.61
CA ILE A 148 -6.26 -10.04 -16.67
C ILE A 148 -5.24 -9.06 -16.11
N THR A 149 -5.43 -8.57 -14.88
CA THR A 149 -4.59 -7.54 -14.27
C THR A 149 -3.10 -7.88 -14.15
N PRO A 150 -2.66 -9.07 -13.71
CA PRO A 150 -1.23 -9.38 -13.71
C PRO A 150 -0.65 -9.48 -15.12
N VAL A 151 -1.46 -9.92 -16.10
CA VAL A 151 -1.04 -9.97 -17.51
C VAL A 151 -0.82 -8.56 -18.05
N ILE A 152 -1.71 -7.62 -17.74
CA ILE A 152 -1.53 -6.20 -18.08
C ILE A 152 -0.25 -5.65 -17.45
N GLY A 153 0.08 -6.03 -16.22
CA GLY A 153 1.33 -5.61 -15.58
C GLY A 153 2.60 -6.18 -16.23
N ILE A 154 2.49 -7.26 -16.99
CA ILE A 154 3.61 -7.90 -17.72
C ILE A 154 3.82 -7.28 -19.12
N LEU A 155 2.76 -6.73 -19.73
CA LEU A 155 2.75 -6.22 -21.11
C LEU A 155 3.07 -4.72 -21.18
#